data_AF-A0A2Y9R7G7-F1
#
_entry.id   AF-A0A2Y9R7G7-F1
#
_cell.length_a   1.000
_cell.length_b   1.000
_cell.length_c   1.000
_cell.angle_alpha   90.00
_cell.angle_beta   90.00
_cell.angle_gamma   90.00
#
_symmetry.space_group_name_H-M   'P 1'
#
loop_
_entity.id
_entity.type
_entity.pdbx_description
1 polymer ?
#
loop_
_entity_poly.entity_id
_entity_poly.type
_entity_poly.pdbx_seq_one_letter_code
_entity_poly.pdbx_strand_id
1 'polypeptide(L)'
;MSYIMRTKGQTDNRNDDQRRSLNRRKREQELCRVRKENKTILERITKSEPWYQAQRWHEDWERIEKYRDAIRKYPRRWYNTPSGKELIQKFSKGKSKTGPKKVTWKKDEDSEHKLAKEDNKAEERGDGGTDRAIVAC
;
A
#
# COMPACT_ATOMS: atom_id res chain seq x y z
N MET A 1 82.89 -2.80 27.49
CA MET A 1 82.11 -3.84 26.79
C MET A 1 80.67 -3.38 26.61
N SER A 2 80.16 -3.37 25.39
CA SER A 2 78.81 -2.89 25.05
C SER A 2 77.73 -3.90 25.45
N TYR A 3 76.65 -3.38 26.07
CA TYR A 3 75.51 -4.13 26.60
C TYR A 3 74.79 -5.00 25.55
N ILE A 4 74.92 -4.65 24.27
CA ILE A 4 74.26 -5.27 23.11
C ILE A 4 74.69 -6.72 22.88
N MET A 5 75.91 -7.11 23.24
CA MET A 5 76.40 -8.48 23.00
C MET A 5 75.94 -9.51 24.05
N ARG A 6 75.17 -9.09 25.07
CA ARG A 6 74.70 -9.96 26.15
C ARG A 6 73.29 -10.52 25.95
N THR A 7 72.49 -9.95 25.05
CA THR A 7 71.10 -10.38 24.84
C THR A 7 71.02 -11.41 23.72
N LYS A 8 70.38 -12.56 24.00
CA LYS A 8 70.17 -13.67 23.05
C LYS A 8 69.07 -13.35 22.02
N GLY A 9 69.15 -12.20 21.35
CA GLY A 9 68.25 -11.85 20.24
C GLY A 9 66.75 -11.87 20.60
N GLN A 10 66.41 -11.59 21.86
CA GLN A 10 65.01 -11.58 22.28
C GLN A 10 64.34 -10.31 21.76
N THR A 11 63.45 -10.47 20.79
CA THR A 11 62.62 -9.40 20.25
C THR A 11 61.69 -8.91 21.38
N ASP A 12 61.86 -7.67 21.81
CA ASP A 12 61.04 -6.98 22.82
C ASP A 12 59.68 -6.55 22.27
N ASN A 13 59.57 -6.40 20.95
CA ASN A 13 58.33 -6.11 20.24
C ASN A 13 57.50 -7.38 19.97
N ARG A 14 56.90 -7.95 21.03
CA ARG A 14 55.73 -8.83 20.85
C ARG A 14 54.51 -7.94 20.67
N ASN A 15 54.01 -7.87 19.44
CA ASN A 15 52.78 -7.14 19.17
C ASN A 15 51.57 -7.97 19.61
N ASP A 16 51.04 -7.70 20.81
CA ASP A 16 49.82 -8.30 21.34
C ASP A 16 48.54 -7.65 20.76
N ASP A 17 48.61 -7.16 19.52
CA ASP A 17 47.45 -6.61 18.83
C ASP A 17 46.38 -7.69 18.64
N GLN A 18 45.24 -7.50 19.30
CA GLN A 18 44.06 -8.29 19.02
C GLN A 18 43.71 -8.18 17.54
N ARG A 19 43.52 -9.32 16.86
CA ARG A 19 43.03 -9.35 15.48
C ARG A 19 41.68 -8.62 15.41
N ARG A 20 41.70 -7.38 14.95
CA ARG A 20 40.51 -6.58 14.66
C ARG A 20 40.13 -6.77 13.20
N SER A 21 38.83 -6.86 12.95
CA SER A 21 38.31 -6.70 11.60
C SER A 21 38.60 -5.27 11.13
N LEU A 22 39.33 -5.15 10.02
CA LEU A 22 39.68 -3.88 9.37
C LEU A 22 38.44 -3.06 8.94
N ASN A 23 37.25 -3.67 8.94
CA ASN A 23 35.98 -3.05 8.50
C ASN A 23 34.96 -2.85 9.62
N ARG A 24 35.28 -3.15 10.89
CA ARG A 24 34.31 -3.08 11.99
C ARG A 24 33.64 -1.70 12.12
N ARG A 25 34.43 -0.63 12.11
CA ARG A 25 33.94 0.75 12.25
C ARG A 25 33.01 1.15 11.10
N LYS A 26 33.37 0.80 9.86
CA LYS A 26 32.52 1.07 8.68
C LYS A 26 31.21 0.32 8.78
N ARG A 27 31.24 -0.95 9.20
CA ARG A 27 30.02 -1.77 9.40
C ARG A 27 29.11 -1.17 10.47
N GLU A 28 29.67 -0.73 11.59
CA GLU A 28 28.91 -0.09 12.67
C GLU A 28 28.27 1.24 12.22
N GLN A 29 28.98 2.04 11.42
CA GLN A 29 28.45 3.28 10.84
C GLN A 29 27.30 3.02 9.87
N GLU A 30 27.45 2.07 8.94
CA GLU A 30 26.39 1.68 8.00
C GLU A 30 25.17 1.11 8.74
N LEU A 31 25.37 0.28 9.77
CA LEU A 31 24.28 -0.22 10.60
C LEU A 31 23.51 0.93 11.29
N CYS A 32 24.22 1.92 11.83
CA CYS A 32 23.60 3.10 12.41
C CYS A 32 22.81 3.92 11.38
N ARG A 33 23.33 4.05 10.16
CA ARG A 33 22.66 4.75 9.06
C ARG A 33 21.37 4.04 8.65
N VAL A 34 21.45 2.74 8.31
CA VAL A 34 20.30 1.91 7.92
C VAL A 34 19.24 1.91 9.02
N ARG A 35 19.64 1.85 10.30
CA ARG A 35 18.70 1.89 11.42
C ARG A 35 17.92 3.21 11.50
N LYS A 36 18.58 4.34 11.24
CA LYS A 36 17.94 5.65 11.21
C LYS A 36 16.98 5.76 10.03
N GLU A 37 17.41 5.34 8.84
CA GLU A 37 16.58 5.33 7.63
C GLU A 37 15.35 4.42 7.79
N ASN A 38 15.52 3.22 8.37
CA ASN A 38 14.40 2.32 8.66
C ASN A 38 13.43 2.92 9.67
N LYS A 39 13.92 3.65 10.68
CA LYS A 39 13.06 4.34 11.64
C LYS A 39 12.24 5.44 10.96
N THR A 40 12.85 6.26 10.09
CA THR A 40 12.12 7.32 9.39
C THR A 40 11.11 6.76 8.39
N ILE A 41 11.43 5.66 7.70
CA ILE A 41 10.48 4.95 6.83
C ILE A 41 9.30 4.42 7.65
N LEU A 42 9.57 3.78 8.79
CA LEU A 42 8.51 3.28 9.66
C LEU A 42 7.59 4.41 10.13
N GLU A 43 8.16 5.52 10.59
CA GLU A 43 7.39 6.70 11.00
C GLU A 43 6.50 7.23 9.87
N ARG A 44 7.01 7.28 8.63
CA ARG A 44 6.23 7.68 7.45
C ARG A 44 5.09 6.72 7.16
N ILE A 45 5.35 5.41 7.19
CA ILE A 45 4.32 4.38 6.99
C ILE A 45 3.23 4.49 8.05
N THR A 46 3.61 4.67 9.32
CA THR A 46 2.65 4.77 10.42
C THR A 46 1.83 6.06 10.41
N LYS A 47 2.41 7.17 9.90
CA LYS A 47 1.70 8.45 9.77
C LYS A 47 0.83 8.53 8.53
N SER A 48 1.18 7.76 7.50
CA SER A 48 0.35 7.66 6.29
C SER A 48 -0.97 6.98 6.64
N GLU A 49 -2.07 7.57 6.19
CA GLU A 49 -3.36 6.90 6.25
C GLU A 49 -3.36 5.69 5.30
N PRO A 50 -3.97 4.56 5.70
CA PRO A 50 -4.15 3.43 4.81
C PRO A 50 -5.20 3.79 3.75
N TRP A 51 -4.83 3.67 2.47
CA TRP A 51 -5.78 3.82 1.35
C TRP A 51 -6.90 2.76 1.38
N TYR A 52 -6.59 1.61 1.98
CA TYR A 52 -7.50 0.49 2.14
C TYR A 52 -8.22 0.55 3.49
N GLN A 53 -9.48 0.99 3.47
CA GLN A 53 -10.36 0.91 4.64
C GLN A 53 -11.16 -0.40 4.59
N ALA A 54 -10.58 -1.47 5.15
CA ALA A 54 -11.21 -2.79 5.22
C ALA A 54 -12.64 -2.75 5.79
N GLN A 55 -12.89 -1.83 6.71
CA GLN A 55 -14.21 -1.61 7.29
C GLN A 55 -15.23 -1.11 6.27
N ARG A 56 -14.89 -0.12 5.42
CA ARG A 56 -15.78 0.33 4.35
C ARG A 56 -16.10 -0.79 3.37
N TRP A 57 -15.10 -1.59 3.01
CA TRP A 57 -15.32 -2.73 2.13
C TRP A 57 -16.23 -3.78 2.75
N HIS A 58 -16.14 -3.99 4.05
CA HIS A 58 -17.06 -4.88 4.76
C HIS A 58 -18.49 -4.35 4.73
N GLU A 59 -18.68 -3.05 5.00
CA GLU A 59 -19.98 -2.39 4.93
C GLU A 59 -20.59 -2.44 3.52
N ASP A 60 -19.79 -2.17 2.50
CA ASP A 60 -20.20 -2.26 1.09
C ASP A 60 -20.54 -3.71 0.70
N TRP A 61 -19.74 -4.67 1.15
CA TRP A 61 -20.01 -6.09 0.94
C TRP A 61 -21.33 -6.52 1.59
N GLU A 62 -21.57 -6.12 2.84
CA GLU A 62 -22.85 -6.39 3.52
C GLU A 62 -24.03 -5.74 2.80
N ARG A 63 -23.87 -4.50 2.35
CA ARG A 63 -24.89 -3.78 1.58
C ARG A 63 -25.21 -4.51 0.29
N ILE A 64 -24.19 -4.96 -0.44
CA ILE A 64 -24.35 -5.75 -1.67
C ILE A 64 -25.01 -7.09 -1.39
N GLU A 65 -24.66 -7.78 -0.31
CA GLU A 65 -25.29 -9.06 0.04
C GLU A 65 -26.79 -8.89 0.35
N LYS A 66 -27.17 -7.80 1.04
CA LYS A 66 -28.59 -7.46 1.24
C LYS A 66 -29.32 -7.20 -0.09
N TYR A 67 -28.71 -6.45 -1.01
CA TYR A 67 -29.29 -6.23 -2.33
C TYR A 67 -29.40 -7.52 -3.14
N ARG A 68 -28.38 -8.40 -3.08
CA ARG A 68 -28.39 -9.70 -3.74
C ARG A 68 -29.52 -10.57 -3.23
N ASP A 69 -29.73 -10.61 -1.92
CA ASP A 69 -30.83 -11.37 -1.33
C ASP A 69 -32.20 -10.78 -1.70
N ALA A 70 -32.33 -9.45 -1.79
CA ALA A 70 -33.56 -8.78 -2.22
C ALA A 70 -33.91 -9.01 -3.71
N ILE A 71 -32.92 -9.05 -4.60
CA ILE A 71 -33.11 -9.26 -6.05
C ILE A 71 -33.23 -10.76 -6.40
N ARG A 72 -32.99 -11.64 -5.42
CA ARG A 72 -32.91 -13.08 -5.66
C ARG A 72 -34.28 -13.67 -6.03
N LYS A 73 -34.39 -14.24 -7.23
CA LYS A 73 -35.60 -14.96 -7.67
C LYS A 73 -35.95 -16.20 -6.84
N TYR A 74 -34.94 -16.86 -6.27
CA TYR A 74 -35.12 -18.12 -5.53
C TYR A 74 -34.48 -18.03 -4.15
N PRO A 75 -35.04 -18.64 -3.09
CA PRO A 75 -34.49 -18.55 -1.74
C PRO A 75 -33.02 -18.99 -1.63
N ARG A 76 -32.32 -18.51 -0.59
CA ARG A 76 -30.96 -18.97 -0.29
C ARG A 76 -30.98 -20.47 -0.04
N ARG A 77 -30.05 -21.20 -0.66
CA ARG A 77 -29.95 -22.67 -0.58
C ARG A 77 -31.14 -23.46 -1.15
N TRP A 78 -31.99 -22.86 -2.00
CA TRP A 78 -33.10 -23.59 -2.66
C TRP A 78 -32.64 -24.87 -3.38
N TYR A 79 -31.43 -24.85 -3.92
CA TYR A 79 -30.77 -25.97 -4.61
C TYR A 79 -30.35 -27.14 -3.71
N ASN A 80 -30.39 -26.99 -2.38
CA ASN A 80 -30.07 -28.07 -1.45
C ASN A 80 -31.25 -29.00 -1.17
N THR A 81 -32.46 -28.60 -1.57
CA THR A 81 -33.66 -29.44 -1.49
C THR A 81 -33.61 -30.58 -2.52
N PRO A 82 -34.27 -31.73 -2.26
CA PRO A 82 -34.35 -32.82 -3.24
C PRO A 82 -34.89 -32.35 -4.60
N SER A 83 -35.93 -31.49 -4.60
CA SER A 83 -36.51 -30.92 -5.82
C SER A 83 -35.56 -29.96 -6.54
N GLY A 84 -34.80 -29.15 -5.80
CA GLY A 84 -33.77 -28.26 -6.36
C GLY A 84 -32.61 -29.02 -7.01
N LYS A 85 -32.15 -30.11 -6.39
CA LYS A 85 -31.11 -30.99 -6.94
C LYS A 85 -31.58 -31.69 -8.22
N GLU A 86 -32.82 -32.17 -8.25
CA GLU A 86 -33.41 -32.77 -9.45
C GLU A 86 -33.51 -31.77 -10.61
N LEU A 87 -33.96 -30.54 -10.35
CA LEU A 87 -34.01 -29.48 -11.37
C LEU A 87 -32.61 -29.21 -11.93
N ILE A 88 -31.61 -29.03 -11.06
CA ILE A 88 -30.22 -28.79 -11.51
C ILE A 88 -29.69 -29.97 -12.33
N GLN A 89 -29.97 -31.21 -11.92
CA GLN A 89 -29.57 -32.40 -12.66
C GLN A 89 -30.26 -32.50 -14.04
N LYS A 90 -31.52 -32.07 -14.15
CA LYS A 90 -32.25 -31.98 -15.42
C LYS A 90 -31.66 -30.91 -16.34
N PHE A 91 -31.31 -29.73 -15.81
CA PHE A 91 -30.65 -28.66 -16.58
C PHE A 91 -29.19 -28.97 -16.95
N SER A 92 -28.45 -29.75 -16.15
CA SER A 92 -27.08 -30.14 -16.46
C SER A 92 -26.99 -31.20 -17.56
N LYS A 93 -28.00 -32.07 -17.68
CA LYS A 93 -28.09 -33.09 -18.74
C LYS A 93 -28.42 -32.52 -20.13
N GLY A 94 -28.88 -31.27 -20.21
CA GLY A 94 -29.23 -30.57 -21.45
C GLY A 94 -28.15 -29.69 -22.06
N LYS A 95 -26.92 -29.64 -21.50
CA LYS A 95 -25.82 -28.87 -22.09
C LYS A 95 -25.26 -29.60 -23.32
N SER A 96 -25.95 -29.46 -24.46
CA SER A 96 -25.32 -29.62 -25.77
C SER A 96 -24.17 -28.60 -25.88
N LYS A 97 -23.09 -29.02 -26.53
CA LYS A 97 -21.88 -28.23 -26.74
C LYS A 97 -22.17 -27.03 -27.66
N THR A 98 -22.72 -25.95 -27.13
CA THR A 98 -22.62 -24.64 -27.76
C THR A 98 -21.92 -23.74 -26.76
N GLY A 99 -20.66 -23.45 -27.06
CA GLY A 99 -19.84 -22.54 -26.28
C GLY A 99 -20.51 -21.18 -26.11
N PRO A 100 -20.11 -20.38 -25.11
CA PRO A 100 -20.69 -19.08 -24.88
C PRO A 100 -20.54 -18.23 -26.14
N LYS A 101 -21.66 -17.74 -26.69
CA LYS A 101 -21.63 -16.68 -27.70
C LYS A 101 -20.91 -15.50 -27.08
N LYS A 102 -19.75 -15.15 -27.63
CA LYS A 102 -18.95 -13.97 -27.27
C LYS A 102 -19.87 -12.75 -27.35
N VAL A 103 -20.27 -12.20 -26.21
CA VAL A 103 -20.88 -10.87 -26.16
C VAL A 103 -19.74 -9.90 -26.43
N THR A 104 -19.68 -9.39 -27.66
CA THR A 104 -18.80 -8.27 -28.01
C THR A 104 -19.45 -7.02 -27.45
N TRP A 105 -18.94 -6.53 -26.32
CA TRP A 105 -19.21 -5.17 -25.89
C TRP A 105 -18.58 -4.25 -26.92
N LYS A 106 -19.40 -3.55 -27.72
CA LYS A 106 -18.92 -2.36 -28.42
C LYS A 106 -18.56 -1.36 -27.34
N LYS A 107 -17.31 -0.92 -27.36
CA LYS A 107 -16.83 0.18 -26.54
C LYS A 107 -17.47 1.43 -27.14
N ASP A 108 -18.50 1.96 -26.52
CA ASP A 108 -18.98 3.29 -26.86
C ASP A 108 -17.93 4.27 -26.30
N GLU A 109 -17.08 4.81 -27.16
CA GLU A 109 -15.95 5.69 -26.80
C GLU A 109 -16.37 7.14 -26.45
N ASP A 110 -17.63 7.38 -26.06
CA ASP A 110 -18.16 8.74 -25.91
C ASP A 110 -18.53 9.14 -24.47
N SER A 111 -18.03 8.44 -23.43
CA SER A 111 -18.37 8.74 -22.02
C SER A 111 -17.28 9.39 -21.16
N GLU A 112 -16.19 9.89 -21.75
CA GLU A 112 -15.14 10.61 -21.01
C GLU A 112 -15.07 12.10 -21.38
N HIS A 113 -16.13 12.88 -21.14
CA HIS A 113 -15.95 14.33 -20.94
C HIS A 113 -17.13 15.02 -20.25
N LYS A 114 -17.49 14.63 -19.02
CA LYS A 114 -18.45 15.42 -18.21
C LYS A 114 -18.39 15.18 -16.69
N LEU A 115 -17.20 15.09 -16.10
CA LEU A 115 -17.01 15.19 -14.64
C LEU A 115 -15.68 15.89 -14.34
N ALA A 116 -15.52 17.12 -14.84
CA ALA A 116 -14.39 17.99 -14.50
C ALA A 116 -14.74 19.46 -14.77
N LYS A 117 -15.81 19.98 -14.15
CA LYS A 117 -16.04 21.44 -14.16
C LYS A 117 -16.95 21.97 -13.06
N GLU A 118 -16.89 21.42 -11.87
CA GLU A 118 -17.44 22.04 -10.66
C GLU A 118 -16.49 21.63 -9.55
N ASP A 119 -15.61 22.55 -9.14
CA ASP A 119 -14.92 22.57 -7.82
C ASP A 119 -13.81 23.64 -7.74
N ASN A 120 -13.41 24.27 -8.86
CA ASN A 120 -12.49 25.42 -8.83
C ASN A 120 -13.21 26.77 -8.84
N LYS A 121 -14.05 27.03 -7.82
CA LYS A 121 -14.55 28.39 -7.53
C LYS A 121 -14.77 28.61 -6.04
N ALA A 122 -13.75 28.38 -5.23
CA ALA A 122 -13.73 28.84 -3.84
C ALA A 122 -12.31 28.94 -3.31
N GLU A 123 -11.50 29.88 -3.83
CA GLU A 123 -10.45 30.58 -3.07
C GLU A 123 -9.67 31.50 -4.02
N GLU A 124 -10.07 32.76 -4.08
CA GLU A 124 -9.17 33.89 -4.36
C GLU A 124 -9.95 35.19 -4.12
N ARG A 125 -10.13 35.55 -2.85
CA ARG A 125 -10.39 36.93 -2.41
C ARG A 125 -9.65 37.14 -1.10
N GLY A 126 -8.34 37.30 -1.21
CA GLY A 126 -7.45 37.65 -0.13
C GLY A 126 -6.37 38.58 -0.66
N ASP A 127 -6.55 39.85 -0.33
CA ASP A 127 -5.52 40.88 -0.18
C ASP A 127 -5.06 41.66 -1.41
N GLY A 128 -5.14 42.98 -1.28
CA GLY A 128 -4.87 43.93 -2.35
C GLY A 128 -5.21 45.37 -1.95
N GLY A 129 -4.30 45.99 -1.20
CA GLY A 129 -3.98 47.40 -1.40
C GLY A 129 -4.73 48.39 -0.53
N THR A 130 -4.07 48.76 0.57
CA THR A 130 -4.21 50.04 1.26
C THR A 130 -4.17 51.20 0.28
N ASP A 131 -5.18 52.08 0.33
CA ASP A 131 -4.99 53.53 0.20
C ASP A 131 -6.28 54.26 0.53
N ARG A 132 -6.25 55.06 1.60
CA ARG A 132 -7.00 56.34 1.71
C ARG A 132 -6.61 57.09 2.98
N ALA A 133 -5.77 58.10 2.78
CA ALA A 133 -5.68 59.26 3.65
C ALA A 133 -7.02 60.01 3.70
N ILE A 134 -7.58 60.24 4.89
CA ILE A 134 -8.54 61.33 5.20
C ILE A 134 -8.34 61.79 6.66
N VAL A 135 -7.57 62.87 6.81
CA VAL A 135 -7.79 64.12 7.58
C VAL A 135 -8.90 64.20 8.66
N ALA A 136 -8.49 64.78 9.82
CA ALA A 136 -9.21 65.62 10.80
C ALA A 136 -10.26 65.03 11.76
N CYS A 137 -9.94 65.02 13.07
CA CYS A 137 -10.32 66.03 14.08
C CYS A 137 -9.69 65.68 15.42
#